data_AF-A0A7S0YR77-F1
#
_entry.id   AF-A0A7S0YR77-F1
#
_cell.length_a   1.000
_cell.length_b   1.000
_cell.length_c   1.000
_cell.angle_alpha   90.00
_cell.angle_beta   90.00
_cell.angle_gamma   90.00
#
_symmetry.space_group_name_H-M   'P 1'
#
loop_
_entity.id
_entity.type
_entity.pdbx_description
1 polymer ?
#
loop_
_entity_poly.entity_id
_entity_poly.type
_entity_poly.pdbx_seq_one_letter_code
_entity_poly.pdbx_strand_id
1 'polypeptide(L)'
;GGGGGGGGGGNTSHCAALTHIQDCLNLAFSTLDPISDRQNAPPAHTGYRVHIHMQRSFASNERTASSSSSSPSSYFVPTLSYWCFIPGMAFRRLSAYRLRSIILTSGTLSPLSTFARELYVPFPIRLENPHVIQNDQVWVGVVPVGPNGRRLCSKYDMRSDANYQDDLGNLVIHFSKTVPDGLLVFFPSYAVMAEIIDRWKTNAGSMASFAALRPSFSNSGDSNSHLSSLSTWDRISRNKFPVVEPRESSEFPAAIEEFRNRLGEGSKGNQERRDEGSNGPSSSSNGAVFFAVCRGKVSEGLDFSDRAGRAVIVTGIPFAMAKDSKVLLKKEVLDQEARTQQAQIVNCSNSNKGNNNSMSNSNNMSNSNNTNNNNNKNYHAGNHTHVTSPQPNSTSSSSSSSSS
;
A
#
# COMPACT_ATOMS: atom_id res chain seq x y z
N GLY A 1 -2.59 54.74 -11.98
CA GLY A 1 -2.52 56.01 -11.23
C GLY A 1 -2.18 55.67 -9.80
N GLY A 2 -1.09 56.23 -9.27
CA GLY A 2 -0.49 55.83 -8.00
C GLY A 2 -1.23 56.29 -6.76
N GLY A 3 -0.74 55.81 -5.62
CA GLY A 3 -1.16 56.20 -4.28
C GLY A 3 -0.53 55.28 -3.24
N GLY A 4 0.76 55.48 -2.99
CA GLY A 4 1.45 54.84 -1.87
C GLY A 4 1.04 55.48 -0.54
N GLY A 5 0.85 54.64 0.47
CA GLY A 5 0.70 55.03 1.87
C GLY A 5 1.31 53.92 2.72
N GLY A 6 2.53 54.16 3.20
CA GLY A 6 3.19 53.31 4.19
C GLY A 6 2.78 53.68 5.61
N GLY A 7 2.81 52.70 6.50
CA GLY A 7 2.80 52.90 7.95
C GLY A 7 1.90 51.92 8.70
N GLY A 8 2.51 51.01 9.47
CA GLY A 8 1.80 50.21 10.48
C GLY A 8 2.36 48.80 10.65
N GLY A 9 3.54 48.68 11.26
CA GLY A 9 4.00 47.40 11.80
C GLY A 9 3.18 47.02 13.04
N GLY A 10 2.74 45.76 13.12
CA GLY A 10 2.11 45.20 14.31
C GLY A 10 1.25 43.97 14.01
N ASN A 11 1.66 42.81 14.52
CA ASN A 11 0.89 41.56 14.63
C ASN A 11 0.33 40.92 13.34
N THR A 12 1.17 40.20 12.60
CA THR A 12 0.71 39.20 11.61
C THR A 12 1.06 37.77 12.05
N SER A 13 0.86 37.47 13.33
CA SER A 13 1.08 36.13 13.88
C SER A 13 -0.25 35.60 14.41
N HIS A 14 -0.73 34.49 13.84
CA HIS A 14 -1.89 33.67 14.23
C HIS A 14 -3.29 33.92 13.63
N CYS A 15 -3.49 34.82 12.68
CA CYS A 15 -4.73 34.81 11.88
C CYS A 15 -4.56 33.90 10.65
N ALA A 16 -4.25 32.61 10.85
CA ALA A 16 -4.69 31.60 9.89
C ALA A 16 -6.22 31.58 10.00
N ALA A 17 -6.83 32.36 9.12
CA ALA A 17 -8.00 33.16 9.43
C ALA A 17 -9.25 32.32 9.69
N LEU A 18 -10.14 32.81 10.56
CA LEU A 18 -11.49 32.26 10.76
C LEU A 18 -12.23 32.01 9.42
N THR A 19 -11.87 32.76 8.38
CA THR A 19 -12.33 32.54 7.00
C THR A 19 -11.99 31.15 6.47
N HIS A 20 -10.79 30.62 6.74
CA HIS A 20 -10.41 29.26 6.31
C HIS A 20 -11.25 28.19 7.02
N ILE A 21 -11.57 28.39 8.31
CA ILE A 21 -12.47 27.53 9.06
C ILE A 21 -13.89 27.63 8.48
N GLN A 22 -14.37 28.84 8.22
CA GLN A 22 -15.66 29.10 7.58
C GLN A 22 -15.76 28.44 6.21
N ASP A 23 -14.72 28.51 5.38
CA ASP A 23 -14.67 27.87 4.05
C ASP A 23 -14.69 26.34 4.16
N CYS A 24 -13.95 25.77 5.10
CA CYS A 24 -13.98 24.33 5.38
C CYS A 24 -15.37 23.88 5.86
N LEU A 25 -16.02 24.67 6.72
CA LEU A 25 -17.39 24.43 7.18
C LEU A 25 -18.39 24.56 6.04
N ASN A 26 -18.29 25.60 5.22
CA ASN A 26 -19.11 25.77 4.02
C ASN A 26 -18.92 24.61 3.06
N LEU A 27 -17.71 24.09 2.88
CA LEU A 27 -17.48 22.90 2.06
C LEU A 27 -18.13 21.64 2.66
N ALA A 28 -17.98 21.42 3.97
CA ALA A 28 -18.48 20.21 4.65
C ALA A 28 -20.01 20.22 4.84
N PHE A 29 -20.59 21.40 5.06
CA PHE A 29 -21.99 21.60 5.43
C PHE A 29 -22.81 22.33 4.37
N SER A 30 -22.22 22.73 3.22
CA SER A 30 -23.04 23.05 2.05
C SER A 30 -23.85 21.81 1.70
N THR A 31 -25.14 21.89 1.96
CA THR A 31 -26.08 20.99 1.29
C THR A 31 -25.85 21.24 -0.19
N LEU A 32 -25.28 20.26 -0.90
CA LEU A 32 -25.52 20.21 -2.32
C LEU A 32 -27.04 20.12 -2.42
N ASP A 33 -27.70 21.24 -2.75
CA ASP A 33 -29.11 21.24 -3.11
C ASP A 33 -29.35 20.08 -4.07
N PRO A 34 -30.53 19.43 -4.02
CA PRO A 34 -30.82 18.34 -4.93
C PRO A 34 -30.58 18.83 -6.35
N ILE A 35 -29.46 18.38 -6.95
CA ILE A 35 -29.33 18.34 -8.40
C ILE A 35 -30.60 17.60 -8.82
N SER A 36 -31.35 18.24 -9.71
CA SER A 36 -32.73 17.96 -10.11
C SER A 36 -33.07 16.49 -10.38
N ASP A 37 -32.07 15.62 -10.42
CA ASP A 37 -32.11 14.22 -10.80
C ASP A 37 -32.17 13.24 -9.62
N ARG A 38 -32.05 13.68 -8.34
CA ARG A 38 -32.28 12.81 -7.16
C ARG A 38 -32.89 13.55 -5.97
N GLN A 39 -34.20 13.37 -5.75
CA GLN A 39 -34.94 13.89 -4.59
C GLN A 39 -34.48 13.34 -3.21
N ASN A 40 -33.65 12.29 -3.16
CA ASN A 40 -33.30 11.57 -1.91
C ASN A 40 -31.79 11.45 -1.64
N ALA A 41 -30.96 12.35 -2.17
CA ALA A 41 -29.53 12.25 -1.95
C ALA A 41 -29.16 12.67 -0.50
N PRO A 42 -28.36 11.89 0.24
CA PRO A 42 -28.08 12.17 1.64
C PRO A 42 -27.38 13.53 1.79
N PRO A 43 -27.63 14.25 2.91
CA PRO A 43 -26.97 15.52 3.18
C PRO A 43 -25.45 15.38 3.19
N ALA A 44 -24.75 16.41 2.70
CA ALA A 44 -23.30 16.45 2.63
C ALA A 44 -22.62 16.13 3.98
N HIS A 45 -23.17 16.66 5.06
CA HIS A 45 -22.61 16.46 6.41
C HIS A 45 -22.52 15.00 6.86
N THR A 46 -23.31 14.08 6.28
CA THR A 46 -23.34 12.67 6.69
C THR A 46 -21.99 11.97 6.46
N GLY A 47 -21.23 12.42 5.45
CA GLY A 47 -19.91 11.88 5.13
C GLY A 47 -18.77 12.50 5.91
N TYR A 48 -18.99 13.58 6.66
CA TYR A 48 -17.94 14.28 7.39
C TYR A 48 -17.87 13.87 8.86
N ARG A 49 -16.66 13.86 9.42
CA ARG A 49 -16.41 13.77 10.87
C ARG A 49 -15.37 14.77 11.31
N VAL A 50 -15.59 15.31 12.51
CA VAL A 50 -14.65 16.19 13.19
C VAL A 50 -13.76 15.37 14.10
N HIS A 51 -12.44 15.57 14.01
CA HIS A 51 -11.47 14.89 14.86
C HIS A 51 -10.45 15.90 15.39
N ILE A 52 -10.34 16.00 16.72
CA ILE A 52 -9.38 16.88 17.41
C ILE A 52 -8.23 16.02 17.89
N HIS A 53 -7.00 16.36 17.49
CA HIS A 53 -5.82 15.62 17.92
C HIS A 53 -4.59 16.51 17.99
N MET A 54 -3.56 16.02 18.65
CA MET A 54 -2.23 16.59 18.56
C MET A 54 -1.55 16.10 17.28
N GLN A 55 -1.03 16.99 16.45
CA GLN A 55 -0.24 16.66 15.27
C GLN A 55 1.19 17.13 15.45
N ARG A 56 2.16 16.32 15.03
CA ARG A 56 3.56 16.74 14.98
C ARG A 56 3.71 17.82 13.91
N SER A 57 4.13 19.02 14.30
CA SER A 57 4.44 20.08 13.35
C SER A 57 5.88 19.94 12.90
N PHE A 58 6.10 19.93 11.60
CA PHE A 58 7.42 20.17 11.02
C PHE A 58 7.44 21.65 10.69
N ALA A 59 8.16 22.46 11.47
CA ALA A 59 8.28 23.87 11.16
C ALA A 59 8.86 24.01 9.74
N SER A 60 8.05 24.48 8.80
CA SER A 60 8.53 24.93 7.50
C SER A 60 9.40 26.14 7.78
N ASN A 61 10.70 25.99 7.54
CA ASN A 61 11.71 27.00 7.81
C ASN A 61 11.58 28.14 6.79
N GLU A 62 10.53 28.95 6.90
CA GLU A 62 10.47 30.26 6.25
C GLU A 62 10.70 31.33 7.31
N ARG A 63 11.86 31.99 7.21
CA ARG A 63 12.30 33.19 7.92
C ARG A 63 12.95 32.96 9.30
N THR A 64 14.19 32.48 9.29
CA THR A 64 15.39 33.27 9.66
C THR A 64 16.62 32.34 9.63
N ALA A 65 17.47 32.53 8.63
CA ALA A 65 18.82 31.98 8.66
C ALA A 65 19.63 32.74 9.71
N SER A 66 19.61 32.28 10.96
CA SER A 66 20.64 32.60 11.94
C SER A 66 21.16 31.30 12.54
N SER A 67 22.44 31.08 12.28
CA SER A 67 23.27 29.96 12.69
C SER A 67 23.08 29.54 14.15
N SER A 68 22.42 28.39 14.35
CA SER A 68 22.74 27.48 15.45
C SER A 68 22.21 26.09 15.12
N SER A 69 23.10 25.11 15.14
CA SER A 69 22.85 23.68 14.90
C SER A 69 22.09 23.05 16.07
N SER A 70 20.85 23.46 16.28
CA SER A 70 19.92 22.74 17.16
C SER A 70 19.00 21.90 16.28
N SER A 71 18.99 20.59 16.49
CA SER A 71 18.06 19.68 15.84
C SER A 71 16.64 20.24 15.96
N PRO A 72 15.85 20.29 14.86
CA PRO A 72 14.52 20.87 14.91
C PRO A 72 13.69 20.16 15.98
N SER A 73 13.34 20.87 17.04
CA SER A 73 12.51 20.34 18.11
C SER A 73 11.10 20.14 17.54
N SER A 74 10.71 18.88 17.34
CA SER A 74 9.36 18.61 16.90
C SER A 74 8.40 18.87 18.06
N TYR A 75 7.55 19.89 17.92
CA TYR A 75 6.49 20.17 18.87
C TYR A 75 5.14 19.66 18.32
N PHE A 76 4.22 19.38 19.23
CA PHE A 76 2.87 18.95 18.90
C PHE A 76 1.93 20.16 18.92
N VAL A 77 1.09 20.27 17.89
CA VAL A 77 0.08 21.33 17.77
C VAL A 77 -1.33 20.75 17.84
N PRO A 78 -2.26 21.38 18.60
CA PRO A 78 -3.67 21.04 18.53
C PRO A 78 -4.17 21.23 17.10
N THR A 79 -4.77 20.19 16.55
CA THR A 79 -5.24 20.13 15.17
C THR A 79 -6.70 19.73 15.16
N LEU A 80 -7.51 20.55 14.49
CA LEU A 80 -8.91 20.28 14.21
C LEU A 80 -9.03 19.78 12.76
N SER A 81 -9.41 18.52 12.58
CA SER A 81 -9.57 17.89 11.28
C SER A 81 -11.04 17.72 10.90
N TYR A 82 -11.42 18.11 9.67
CA TYR A 82 -12.69 17.78 9.04
C TYR A 82 -12.46 16.74 7.94
N TRP A 83 -12.79 15.48 8.20
CA TRP A 83 -12.54 14.38 7.28
C TRP A 83 -13.81 13.94 6.56
N CYS A 84 -13.77 13.91 5.22
CA CYS A 84 -14.81 13.29 4.40
C CYS A 84 -14.48 11.81 4.17
N PHE A 85 -15.40 10.93 4.55
CA PHE A 85 -15.28 9.49 4.41
C PHE A 85 -16.12 8.91 3.26
N ILE A 86 -16.91 9.75 2.58
CA ILE A 86 -17.75 9.37 1.45
C ILE A 86 -17.21 10.05 0.18
N PRO A 87 -16.35 9.38 -0.61
CA PRO A 87 -15.74 9.99 -1.78
C PRO A 87 -16.78 10.34 -2.87
N GLY A 88 -17.92 9.65 -2.90
CA GLY A 88 -19.02 9.96 -3.81
C GLY A 88 -19.58 11.37 -3.71
N MET A 89 -19.34 12.08 -2.60
CA MET A 89 -19.70 13.50 -2.49
C MET A 89 -18.95 14.38 -3.49
N ALA A 90 -17.66 14.13 -3.69
CA ALA A 90 -16.86 14.86 -4.67
C ALA A 90 -17.37 14.57 -6.10
N PHE A 91 -17.68 13.31 -6.39
CA PHE A 91 -18.21 12.89 -7.69
C PHE A 91 -19.61 13.42 -8.00
N ARG A 92 -20.47 13.58 -6.99
CA ARG A 92 -21.74 14.30 -7.13
C ARG A 92 -21.52 15.75 -7.58
N ARG A 93 -20.56 16.43 -6.97
CA ARG A 93 -20.20 17.81 -7.36
C ARG A 93 -19.63 17.86 -8.78
N LEU A 94 -18.77 16.91 -9.15
CA LEU A 94 -18.28 16.78 -10.52
C LEU A 94 -19.42 16.59 -11.54
N SER A 95 -20.41 15.77 -11.20
CA SER A 95 -21.59 15.54 -12.04
C SER A 95 -22.42 16.82 -12.22
N ALA A 96 -22.47 17.70 -11.21
CA ALA A 96 -23.17 18.99 -11.28
C ALA A 96 -22.58 19.95 -12.33
N TYR A 97 -21.28 19.83 -12.64
CA TYR A 97 -20.64 20.65 -13.67
C TYR A 97 -21.03 20.26 -15.11
N ARG A 98 -21.98 19.33 -15.29
CA ARG A 98 -22.46 18.85 -16.60
C ARG A 98 -21.33 18.41 -17.53
N LEU A 99 -20.36 17.70 -16.97
CA LEU A 99 -19.28 17.08 -17.73
C LEU A 99 -19.87 16.16 -18.80
N ARG A 100 -19.34 16.21 -20.03
CA ARG A 100 -19.82 15.39 -21.14
C ARG A 100 -19.56 13.89 -20.91
N SER A 101 -18.38 13.55 -20.38
CA SER A 101 -17.95 12.18 -20.15
C SER A 101 -16.93 12.11 -19.02
N ILE A 102 -17.04 11.09 -18.17
CA ILE A 102 -16.03 10.72 -17.17
C ILE A 102 -15.59 9.29 -17.48
N ILE A 103 -14.30 9.12 -17.76
CA ILE A 103 -13.70 7.81 -18.04
C ILE A 103 -12.70 7.51 -16.93
N LEU A 104 -12.87 6.36 -16.26
CA LEU A 104 -11.97 5.91 -15.21
C LEU A 104 -11.29 4.62 -15.68
N THR A 105 -9.96 4.65 -15.71
CA THR A 105 -9.13 3.52 -16.15
C THR A 105 -8.10 3.19 -15.07
N SER A 106 -7.96 1.92 -14.74
CA SER A 106 -6.91 1.42 -13.84
C SER A 106 -6.72 -0.08 -14.06
N GLY A 107 -5.48 -0.56 -13.91
CA GLY A 107 -5.15 -1.98 -14.01
C GLY A 107 -5.56 -2.82 -12.80
N THR A 108 -5.93 -2.19 -11.68
CA THR A 108 -6.22 -2.89 -10.40
C THR A 108 -7.61 -2.59 -9.85
N LEU A 109 -8.48 -1.94 -10.64
CA LEU A 109 -9.82 -1.57 -10.21
C LEU A 109 -10.73 -2.81 -10.13
N SER A 110 -10.84 -3.41 -8.96
CA SER A 110 -11.76 -4.52 -8.72
C SER A 110 -12.17 -4.58 -7.24
N PRO A 111 -13.43 -4.93 -6.91
CA PRO A 111 -14.56 -5.16 -7.82
C PRO A 111 -15.25 -3.85 -8.25
N LEU A 112 -15.59 -3.73 -9.54
CA LEU A 112 -16.18 -2.52 -10.14
C LEU A 112 -17.52 -2.09 -9.51
N SER A 113 -18.31 -3.04 -9.01
CA SER A 113 -19.60 -2.77 -8.36
C SER A 113 -19.43 -1.99 -7.06
N THR A 114 -18.50 -2.40 -6.19
CA THR A 114 -18.19 -1.70 -4.95
C THR A 114 -17.60 -0.33 -5.23
N PHE A 115 -16.71 -0.23 -6.21
CA PHE A 115 -16.10 1.05 -6.61
C PHE A 115 -17.15 2.06 -7.08
N ALA A 116 -18.03 1.67 -8.01
CA ALA A 116 -19.12 2.52 -8.49
C ALA A 116 -20.04 2.98 -7.35
N ARG A 117 -20.31 2.09 -6.39
CA ARG A 117 -21.13 2.41 -5.22
C ARG A 117 -20.45 3.43 -4.31
N GLU A 118 -19.15 3.31 -4.04
CA GLU A 118 -18.42 4.27 -3.18
C GLU A 118 -18.41 5.68 -3.79
N LEU A 119 -18.43 5.79 -5.12
CA LEU A 119 -18.46 7.07 -5.84
C LEU A 119 -19.85 7.68 -6.03
N TYR A 120 -20.94 7.00 -5.64
CA TYR A 120 -22.33 7.45 -5.84
C TYR A 120 -22.73 7.81 -7.27
N VAL A 121 -21.94 7.39 -8.27
CA VAL A 121 -22.19 7.64 -9.69
C VAL A 121 -22.38 6.31 -10.41
N PRO A 122 -23.44 6.17 -11.22
CA PRO A 122 -23.59 4.99 -12.06
C PRO A 122 -22.55 5.07 -13.20
N PHE A 123 -21.69 4.05 -13.29
CA PHE A 123 -20.88 3.78 -14.49
C PHE A 123 -21.63 2.77 -15.35
N PRO A 124 -22.40 3.18 -16.38
CA PRO A 124 -23.20 2.27 -17.20
C PRO A 124 -22.32 1.41 -18.11
N ILE A 125 -21.23 1.98 -18.62
CA ILE A 125 -20.22 1.26 -19.39
C ILE A 125 -19.17 0.78 -18.39
N ARG A 126 -18.98 -0.54 -18.31
CA ARG A 126 -17.97 -1.19 -17.47
C ARG A 126 -17.28 -2.24 -18.31
N LEU A 127 -15.96 -2.22 -18.29
CA LEU A 127 -15.12 -3.18 -18.99
C LEU A 127 -14.08 -3.72 -18.00
N GLU A 128 -14.07 -5.04 -17.84
CA GLU A 128 -13.04 -5.76 -17.11
C GLU A 128 -12.44 -6.76 -18.09
N ASN A 129 -11.25 -6.46 -18.58
CA ASN A 129 -10.57 -7.32 -19.53
C ASN A 129 -9.87 -8.46 -18.79
N PRO A 130 -9.79 -9.66 -19.38
CA PRO A 130 -8.89 -10.71 -18.90
C PRO A 130 -7.47 -10.18 -18.77
N HIS A 131 -6.73 -10.75 -17.83
CA HIS A 131 -5.34 -10.40 -17.64
C HIS A 131 -4.52 -10.74 -18.89
N VAL A 132 -3.66 -9.82 -19.34
CA VAL A 132 -2.86 -9.98 -20.57
C VAL A 132 -1.71 -10.97 -20.38
N ILE A 133 -1.32 -11.23 -19.13
CA ILE A 133 -0.20 -12.10 -18.79
C ILE A 133 -0.67 -13.56 -18.72
N GLN A 134 0.05 -14.43 -19.42
CA GLN A 134 -0.17 -15.87 -19.44
C GLN A 134 0.30 -16.53 -18.12
N ASN A 135 -0.18 -17.74 -17.85
CA ASN A 135 0.09 -18.45 -16.58
C ASN A 135 1.58 -18.85 -16.41
N ASP A 136 2.34 -18.93 -17.50
CA ASP A 136 3.77 -19.19 -17.50
C ASP A 136 4.57 -17.94 -17.11
N GLN A 137 4.07 -16.74 -17.41
CA GLN A 137 4.79 -15.50 -17.17
C GLN A 137 4.77 -15.04 -15.70
N VAL A 138 3.76 -15.42 -14.91
CA VAL A 138 3.66 -15.07 -13.48
C VAL A 138 3.14 -16.26 -12.67
N TRP A 139 3.90 -16.63 -11.64
CA TRP A 139 3.42 -17.55 -10.60
C TRP A 139 3.01 -16.78 -9.35
N VAL A 140 1.87 -17.15 -8.77
CA VAL A 140 1.35 -16.61 -7.50
C VAL A 140 1.08 -17.78 -6.55
N GLY A 141 1.65 -17.73 -5.35
CA GLY A 141 1.47 -18.78 -4.35
C GLY A 141 1.37 -18.26 -2.92
N VAL A 142 0.84 -19.12 -2.05
CA VAL A 142 0.79 -18.91 -0.61
C VAL A 142 1.81 -19.84 0.04
N VAL A 143 2.70 -19.29 0.87
CA VAL A 143 3.65 -20.05 1.68
C VAL A 143 3.13 -20.08 3.12
N PRO A 144 2.44 -21.15 3.54
CA PRO A 144 1.80 -21.19 4.84
C PRO A 144 2.75 -21.53 6.00
N VAL A 145 3.89 -22.15 5.70
CA VAL A 145 4.82 -22.72 6.65
C VAL A 145 6.25 -22.40 6.19
N GLY A 146 7.12 -22.00 7.12
CA GLY A 146 8.50 -21.70 6.84
C GLY A 146 9.41 -22.95 6.89
N PRO A 147 10.71 -22.79 6.59
CA PRO A 147 11.65 -23.90 6.46
C PRO A 147 11.79 -24.81 7.69
N ASN A 148 11.52 -24.31 8.90
CA ASN A 148 11.58 -25.10 10.14
C ASN A 148 10.19 -25.60 10.59
N GLY A 149 9.21 -25.60 9.70
CA GLY A 149 7.87 -26.10 10.01
C GLY A 149 7.00 -25.14 10.81
N ARG A 150 7.41 -23.87 11.00
CA ARG A 150 6.59 -22.90 11.74
C ARG A 150 5.58 -22.25 10.81
N ARG A 151 4.37 -22.06 11.32
CA ARG A 151 3.30 -21.40 10.58
C ARG A 151 3.68 -19.94 10.36
N LEU A 152 3.69 -19.51 9.10
CA LEU A 152 3.89 -18.11 8.75
C LEU A 152 2.56 -17.38 8.91
N CYS A 153 2.41 -16.67 10.03
CA CYS A 153 1.19 -15.99 10.42
C CYS A 153 1.48 -14.60 11.00
N SER A 154 1.27 -13.56 10.20
CA SER A 154 1.50 -12.16 10.60
C SER A 154 0.32 -11.56 11.39
N LYS A 155 -0.43 -12.36 12.16
CA LYS A 155 -1.49 -11.86 13.06
C LYS A 155 -0.87 -10.98 14.15
N TYR A 156 -1.64 -10.02 14.66
CA TYR A 156 -1.17 -9.10 15.70
C TYR A 156 -0.53 -9.83 16.91
N ASP A 157 -1.14 -10.94 17.34
CA ASP A 157 -0.67 -11.71 18.50
C ASP A 157 0.50 -12.66 18.18
N MET A 158 0.71 -12.99 16.90
CA MET A 158 1.72 -13.97 16.46
C MET A 158 2.96 -13.32 15.84
N ARG A 159 2.86 -12.06 15.37
CA ARG A 159 3.94 -11.38 14.64
C ARG A 159 5.18 -11.08 15.50
N SER A 160 5.02 -11.02 16.82
CA SER A 160 6.11 -10.86 17.79
C SER A 160 6.65 -12.19 18.30
N ASP A 161 6.15 -13.33 17.82
CA ASP A 161 6.73 -14.64 18.12
C ASP A 161 8.09 -14.76 17.46
N ALA A 162 9.10 -14.92 18.31
CA ALA A 162 10.47 -15.22 17.99
C ALA A 162 10.64 -16.28 16.88
N ASN A 163 9.91 -17.39 16.99
CA ASN A 163 10.02 -18.51 16.06
C ASN A 163 9.46 -18.17 14.68
N TYR A 164 8.36 -17.42 14.64
CA TYR A 164 7.78 -16.92 13.39
C TYR A 164 8.77 -15.99 12.68
N GLN A 165 9.36 -15.05 13.41
CA GLN A 165 10.29 -14.07 12.84
C GLN A 165 11.55 -14.76 12.30
N ASP A 166 12.10 -15.75 13.02
CA ASP A 166 13.26 -16.52 12.57
C ASP A 166 12.93 -17.37 11.33
N ASP A 167 11.76 -18.02 11.29
CA ASP A 167 11.39 -18.88 10.16
C ASP A 167 11.04 -18.07 8.90
N LEU A 168 10.46 -16.87 9.07
CA LEU A 168 10.31 -15.90 7.99
C LEU A 168 11.67 -15.46 7.43
N GLY A 169 12.65 -15.21 8.30
CA GLY A 169 14.01 -14.89 7.88
C GLY A 169 14.68 -16.02 7.10
N ASN A 170 14.50 -17.26 7.56
CA ASN A 170 14.97 -18.44 6.84
C ASN A 170 14.28 -18.61 5.48
N LEU A 171 13.00 -18.25 5.35
CA LEU A 171 12.31 -18.21 4.07
C LEU A 171 12.95 -17.18 3.13
N VAL A 172 13.17 -15.95 3.61
CA VAL A 172 13.83 -14.89 2.82
C VAL A 172 15.22 -15.34 2.38
N ILE A 173 16.01 -16.01 3.23
CA ILE A 173 17.32 -16.56 2.85
C ILE A 173 17.20 -17.57 1.69
N HIS A 174 16.19 -18.44 1.70
CA HIS A 174 15.98 -19.38 0.59
C HIS A 174 15.69 -18.63 -0.71
N PHE A 175 14.77 -17.65 -0.69
CA PHE A 175 14.48 -16.84 -1.87
C PHE A 175 15.68 -16.00 -2.32
N SER A 176 16.47 -15.46 -1.39
CA SER A 176 17.69 -14.71 -1.72
C SER A 176 18.72 -15.56 -2.46
N LYS A 177 18.74 -16.88 -2.24
CA LYS A 177 19.63 -17.81 -2.96
C LYS A 177 19.10 -18.21 -4.34
N THR A 178 17.79 -18.37 -4.48
CA THR A 178 17.18 -18.95 -5.68
C THR A 178 16.68 -17.92 -6.68
N VAL A 179 16.25 -16.75 -6.20
CA VAL A 179 15.73 -15.68 -7.06
C VAL A 179 16.90 -14.89 -7.62
N PRO A 180 17.06 -14.77 -8.95
CA PRO A 180 18.08 -13.91 -9.53
C PRO A 180 17.76 -12.43 -9.27
N ASP A 181 18.78 -11.57 -9.24
CA ASP A 181 18.59 -10.11 -9.23
C ASP A 181 17.73 -9.58 -8.07
N GLY A 182 16.63 -8.89 -8.35
CA GLY A 182 15.79 -8.18 -7.39
C GLY A 182 14.76 -9.05 -6.68
N LEU A 183 14.83 -9.05 -5.35
CA LEU A 183 13.81 -9.60 -4.45
C LEU A 183 13.13 -8.46 -3.69
N LEU A 184 11.81 -8.34 -3.75
CA LEU A 184 11.06 -7.37 -2.97
C LEU A 184 10.38 -8.08 -1.80
N VAL A 185 10.49 -7.53 -0.60
CA VAL A 185 9.85 -8.09 0.61
C VAL A 185 9.04 -7.00 1.30
N PHE A 186 7.73 -7.11 1.23
CA PHE A 186 6.79 -6.13 1.77
C PHE A 186 6.29 -6.53 3.15
N PHE A 187 6.36 -5.59 4.09
CA PHE A 187 5.81 -5.69 5.43
C PHE A 187 4.53 -4.88 5.59
N PRO A 188 3.64 -5.26 6.52
CA PRO A 188 2.37 -4.54 6.72
C PRO A 188 2.56 -3.15 7.36
N SER A 189 3.70 -2.89 8.03
CA SER A 189 4.02 -1.57 8.59
C SER A 189 5.52 -1.41 8.88
N TYR A 190 5.98 -0.15 8.98
CA TYR A 190 7.36 0.16 9.39
C TYR A 190 7.73 -0.37 10.78
N ALA A 191 6.75 -0.50 11.69
CA ALA A 191 6.99 -1.02 13.03
C ALA A 191 7.33 -2.53 12.96
N VAL A 192 6.53 -3.30 12.22
CA VAL A 192 6.75 -4.74 12.04
C VAL A 192 8.06 -5.00 11.28
N MET A 193 8.33 -4.22 10.23
CA MET A 193 9.58 -4.33 9.47
C MET A 193 10.80 -4.10 10.37
N ALA A 194 10.80 -3.01 11.16
CA ALA A 194 11.92 -2.69 12.05
C ALA A 194 12.13 -3.77 13.11
N GLU A 195 11.07 -4.22 13.79
CA GLU A 195 11.13 -5.28 14.80
C GLU A 195 11.75 -6.58 14.25
N ILE A 196 11.30 -7.01 13.06
CA ILE A 196 11.77 -8.25 12.43
C ILE A 196 13.22 -8.10 11.95
N ILE A 197 13.58 -6.97 11.34
CA ILE A 197 14.95 -6.71 10.87
C ILE A 197 15.93 -6.63 12.06
N ASP A 198 15.55 -5.96 13.15
CA ASP A 198 16.38 -5.87 14.35
C ASP A 198 16.61 -7.25 14.97
N ARG A 199 15.58 -8.11 14.98
CA ARG A 199 15.77 -9.51 15.35
C ARG A 199 16.72 -10.23 14.40
N TRP A 200 16.57 -10.07 13.09
CA TRP A 200 17.44 -10.75 12.12
C TRP A 200 18.90 -10.31 12.23
N LYS A 201 19.17 -9.09 12.68
CA LYS A 201 20.52 -8.60 12.96
C LYS A 201 21.10 -9.16 14.25
N THR A 202 20.26 -9.48 15.23
CA THR A 202 20.68 -9.90 16.58
C THR A 202 20.60 -11.41 16.81
N ASN A 203 19.86 -12.17 16.00
CA ASN A 203 19.60 -13.59 16.18
C ASN A 203 20.77 -14.52 15.78
N ALA A 204 22.01 -14.05 15.90
CA ALA A 204 23.21 -14.83 15.64
C ALA A 204 23.15 -16.21 16.34
N GLY A 205 23.21 -17.28 15.55
CA GLY A 205 23.31 -18.65 16.07
C GLY A 205 22.02 -19.29 16.63
N SER A 206 20.81 -18.80 16.30
CA SER A 206 19.56 -19.52 16.62
C SER A 206 19.41 -20.78 15.74
N MET A 207 20.23 -21.80 16.02
CA MET A 207 20.26 -23.08 15.33
C MET A 207 19.92 -24.24 16.26
N ALA A 208 19.05 -24.00 17.25
CA ALA A 208 18.47 -25.08 18.05
C ALA A 208 17.69 -26.10 17.19
N SER A 209 17.36 -25.78 15.92
CA SER A 209 16.56 -26.66 15.05
C SER A 209 17.32 -27.33 13.90
N PHE A 210 18.53 -26.91 13.53
CA PHE A 210 19.26 -27.51 12.38
C PHE A 210 20.31 -28.54 12.81
N ALA A 211 20.84 -28.44 14.03
CA ALA A 211 21.76 -29.42 14.59
C ALA A 211 21.09 -30.78 14.89
N ALA A 212 19.76 -30.83 15.03
CA ALA A 212 19.02 -32.04 15.35
C ALA A 212 18.72 -32.96 14.14
N LEU A 213 18.96 -32.51 12.90
CA LEU A 213 18.63 -33.26 11.68
C LEU A 213 19.85 -33.70 10.85
N ARG A 214 21.08 -33.41 11.30
CA ARG A 214 22.30 -33.90 10.64
C ARG A 214 22.87 -35.08 11.44
N PRO A 215 22.92 -36.30 10.89
CA PRO A 215 23.67 -37.38 11.51
C PRO A 215 25.12 -36.96 11.70
N SER A 216 25.63 -37.09 12.91
CA SER A 216 27.00 -36.77 13.29
C SER A 216 27.99 -37.61 12.50
N PHE A 217 28.48 -37.09 11.38
CA PHE A 217 29.74 -37.51 10.78
C PHE A 217 30.78 -36.45 11.11
N SER A 218 31.49 -36.70 12.21
CA SER A 218 32.73 -36.00 12.54
C SER A 218 33.83 -36.51 11.61
N ASN A 219 34.27 -35.70 10.68
CA ASN A 219 35.63 -35.77 10.15
C ASN A 219 36.16 -34.34 9.97
N SER A 220 37.09 -34.00 10.85
CA SER A 220 38.31 -33.22 10.61
C SER A 220 38.37 -32.31 9.37
N GLY A 221 38.38 -30.98 9.63
CA GLY A 221 39.04 -30.00 8.74
C GLY A 221 38.19 -28.83 8.20
N ASP A 222 36.92 -28.71 8.54
CA ASP A 222 36.02 -27.85 7.78
C ASP A 222 36.00 -26.36 8.19
N SER A 223 36.28 -25.50 7.21
CA SER A 223 36.07 -24.04 7.23
C SER A 223 34.59 -23.60 7.40
N ASN A 224 33.68 -24.52 7.77
CA ASN A 224 32.24 -24.30 7.91
C ASN A 224 31.80 -23.83 9.31
N SER A 225 32.70 -23.75 10.31
CA SER A 225 32.38 -23.21 11.65
C SER A 225 32.00 -21.73 11.64
N HIS A 226 32.37 -21.00 10.57
CA HIS A 226 32.05 -19.58 10.39
C HIS A 226 30.63 -19.32 9.86
N LEU A 227 29.90 -20.36 9.42
CA LEU A 227 28.52 -20.23 8.95
C LEU A 227 27.51 -20.30 10.10
N SER A 228 27.83 -21.00 11.19
CA SER A 228 26.96 -21.19 12.36
C SER A 228 26.87 -20.00 13.30
N SER A 229 27.78 -19.02 13.19
CA SER A 229 27.81 -17.81 14.03
C SER A 229 27.05 -16.62 13.44
N LEU A 230 26.55 -16.74 12.22
CA LEU A 230 25.97 -15.61 11.51
C LEU A 230 24.54 -15.35 11.93
N SER A 231 24.19 -14.07 11.97
CA SER A 231 22.81 -13.66 12.06
C SER A 231 22.05 -13.99 10.77
N THR A 232 20.73 -13.98 10.86
CA THR A 232 19.86 -14.13 9.68
C THR A 232 20.14 -13.02 8.68
N TRP A 233 20.38 -11.79 9.16
CA TRP A 233 20.72 -10.64 8.34
C TRP A 233 22.03 -10.84 7.56
N ASP A 234 23.06 -11.39 8.20
CA ASP A 234 24.34 -11.66 7.53
C ASP A 234 24.17 -12.73 6.45
N ARG A 235 23.35 -13.76 6.73
CA ARG A 235 23.03 -14.81 5.76
C ARG A 235 22.24 -14.26 4.56
N ILE A 236 21.34 -13.31 4.78
CA ILE A 236 20.68 -12.57 3.68
C ILE A 236 21.73 -11.77 2.89
N SER A 237 22.55 -10.98 3.59
CA SER A 237 23.56 -10.08 3.01
C SER A 237 24.60 -10.78 2.15
N ARG A 238 24.95 -12.03 2.50
CA ARG A 238 25.83 -12.89 1.67
C ARG A 238 25.22 -13.28 0.33
N ASN A 239 23.89 -13.36 0.26
CA ASN A 239 23.18 -13.81 -0.94
C ASN A 239 22.59 -12.64 -1.73
N LYS A 240 22.15 -11.55 -1.09
CA LYS A 240 21.64 -10.34 -1.74
C LYS A 240 21.95 -9.12 -0.90
N PHE A 241 22.28 -8.00 -1.55
CA PHE A 241 22.50 -6.75 -0.84
C PHE A 241 21.17 -6.23 -0.26
N PRO A 242 21.02 -6.05 1.06
CA PRO A 242 19.77 -5.62 1.66
C PRO A 242 19.64 -4.10 1.63
N VAL A 243 18.51 -3.62 1.11
CA VAL A 243 18.08 -2.22 1.16
C VAL A 243 16.80 -2.13 1.96
N VAL A 244 16.67 -1.15 2.85
CA VAL A 244 15.50 -0.97 3.71
C VAL A 244 14.84 0.36 3.39
N GLU A 245 13.52 0.35 3.20
CA GLU A 245 12.75 1.57 2.95
C GLU A 245 12.89 2.57 4.12
N PRO A 246 13.39 3.79 3.87
CA PRO A 246 13.47 4.82 4.90
C PRO A 246 12.10 5.40 5.24
N ARG A 247 11.92 5.76 6.52
CA ARG A 247 10.70 6.43 7.00
C ARG A 247 10.57 7.84 6.45
N GLU A 248 11.69 8.55 6.28
CA GLU A 248 11.70 9.92 5.77
C GLU A 248 11.62 9.96 4.23
N SER A 249 10.78 10.82 3.68
CA SER A 249 10.56 10.88 2.23
C SER A 249 11.78 11.38 1.46
N SER A 250 12.59 12.22 2.08
CA SER A 250 13.82 12.77 1.50
C SER A 250 14.91 11.72 1.26
N GLU A 251 14.93 10.65 2.05
CA GLU A 251 15.94 9.58 1.95
C GLU A 251 15.54 8.50 0.94
N PHE A 252 14.26 8.46 0.55
CA PHE A 252 13.71 7.42 -0.31
C PHE A 252 14.38 7.33 -1.70
N PRO A 253 14.66 8.44 -2.41
CA PRO A 253 15.34 8.38 -3.70
C PRO A 253 16.70 7.70 -3.64
N ALA A 254 17.49 7.98 -2.59
CA ALA A 254 18.81 7.40 -2.41
C ALA A 254 18.75 5.87 -2.19
N ALA A 255 17.79 5.38 -1.42
CA ALA A 255 17.60 3.94 -1.21
C ALA A 255 17.23 3.21 -2.51
N ILE A 256 16.37 3.82 -3.34
CA ILE A 256 16.00 3.26 -4.64
C ILE A 256 17.18 3.26 -5.61
N GLU A 257 17.96 4.33 -5.64
CA GLU A 257 19.17 4.42 -6.44
C GLU A 257 20.18 3.34 -6.02
N GLU A 258 20.41 3.16 -4.72
CA GLU A 258 21.26 2.09 -4.19
C GLU A 258 20.79 0.70 -4.63
N PHE A 259 19.48 0.44 -4.56
CA PHE A 259 18.90 -0.82 -5.03
C PHE A 259 19.16 -1.05 -6.52
N ARG A 260 18.87 -0.07 -7.38
CA ARG A 260 19.10 -0.18 -8.83
C ARG A 260 20.58 -0.32 -9.19
N ASN A 261 21.45 0.37 -8.48
CA ASN A 261 22.90 0.25 -8.67
C ASN A 261 23.39 -1.19 -8.40
N ARG A 262 22.85 -1.84 -7.36
CA ARG A 262 23.18 -3.25 -7.03
C ARG A 262 22.68 -4.26 -8.07
N LEU A 263 21.64 -3.91 -8.82
CA LEU A 263 21.13 -4.70 -9.95
C LEU A 263 21.91 -4.47 -11.25
N GLY A 264 22.84 -3.50 -11.27
CA GLY A 264 23.60 -3.11 -12.47
C GLY A 264 22.81 -2.22 -13.43
N GLU A 265 21.73 -1.57 -12.96
CA GLU A 265 20.90 -0.69 -13.79
C GLU A 265 21.42 0.76 -13.83
N GLY A 266 22.21 1.17 -12.83
CA GLY A 266 22.73 2.54 -12.69
C GLY A 266 23.76 2.99 -13.75
N SER A 267 24.29 2.08 -14.57
CA SER A 267 25.34 2.40 -15.56
C SER A 267 24.82 2.66 -16.98
N LYS A 268 23.52 2.63 -17.26
CA LYS A 268 23.00 2.74 -18.64
C LYS A 268 22.82 4.18 -19.15
N GLY A 269 23.27 5.19 -18.40
CA GLY A 269 23.03 6.60 -18.75
C GLY A 269 24.06 7.28 -19.66
N ASN A 270 25.26 6.74 -19.90
CA ASN A 270 26.29 7.49 -20.65
C ASN A 270 27.49 6.66 -21.18
N GLN A 271 27.26 5.47 -21.74
CA GLN A 271 28.35 4.72 -22.38
C GLN A 271 27.89 4.08 -23.70
N GLU A 272 27.67 4.90 -24.72
CA GLU A 272 27.80 4.43 -26.09
C GLU A 272 29.30 4.24 -26.39
N ARG A 273 29.65 3.01 -26.79
CA ARG A 273 30.95 2.57 -27.33
C ARG A 273 32.16 2.66 -26.38
N ARG A 274 32.61 1.51 -25.87
CA ARG A 274 34.02 1.07 -25.92
C ARG A 274 34.18 -0.39 -25.44
N ASP A 275 34.75 -1.17 -26.36
CA ASP A 275 35.58 -2.36 -26.24
C ASP A 275 35.18 -3.58 -25.37
N GLU A 276 34.85 -4.65 -26.11
CA GLU A 276 35.16 -6.04 -25.77
C GLU A 276 36.67 -6.17 -25.51
N GLY A 277 37.08 -6.42 -24.26
CA GLY A 277 38.49 -6.71 -23.98
C GLY A 277 39.02 -6.30 -22.61
N SER A 278 38.32 -6.61 -21.52
CA SER A 278 38.99 -6.74 -20.22
C SER A 278 38.29 -7.77 -19.34
N ASN A 279 38.94 -8.92 -19.18
CA ASN A 279 38.66 -9.89 -18.11
C ASN A 279 39.13 -9.29 -16.77
N GLY A 280 38.41 -8.30 -16.27
CA GLY A 280 38.40 -7.97 -14.85
C GLY A 280 37.32 -8.82 -14.17
N PRO A 281 37.47 -9.24 -12.90
CA PRO A 281 36.42 -9.97 -12.21
C PRO A 281 35.22 -9.03 -12.08
N SER A 282 34.21 -9.20 -12.93
CA SER A 282 32.89 -8.65 -12.69
C SER A 282 32.46 -9.28 -11.37
N SER A 283 32.50 -8.48 -10.29
CA SER A 283 31.92 -8.91 -9.01
C SER A 283 30.47 -9.22 -9.32
N SER A 284 30.16 -10.52 -9.38
CA SER A 284 28.84 -11.05 -9.63
C SER A 284 27.94 -10.53 -8.52
N SER A 285 27.30 -9.37 -8.75
CA SER A 285 26.35 -8.86 -7.79
C SER A 285 25.21 -9.86 -7.79
N ASN A 286 25.02 -10.58 -6.69
CA ASN A 286 23.93 -11.55 -6.54
C ASN A 286 22.54 -10.85 -6.46
N GLY A 287 22.45 -9.61 -6.95
CA GLY A 287 21.31 -8.73 -6.87
C GLY A 287 21.12 -8.11 -5.48
N ALA A 288 19.92 -7.61 -5.26
CA ALA A 288 19.55 -6.91 -4.04
C ALA A 288 18.17 -7.38 -3.54
N VAL A 289 17.97 -7.28 -2.23
CA VAL A 289 16.68 -7.46 -1.60
C VAL A 289 16.21 -6.12 -1.05
N PHE A 290 15.00 -5.69 -1.43
CA PHE A 290 14.41 -4.46 -0.95
C PHE A 290 13.31 -4.76 0.07
N PHE A 291 13.54 -4.39 1.33
CA PHE A 291 12.55 -4.47 2.40
C PHE A 291 11.68 -3.21 2.39
N ALA A 292 10.43 -3.36 2.01
CA ALA A 292 9.46 -2.28 1.81
C ALA A 292 8.26 -2.44 2.75
N VAL A 293 7.43 -1.39 2.81
CA VAL A 293 6.15 -1.41 3.51
C VAL A 293 5.00 -1.32 2.51
N CYS A 294 3.98 -2.18 2.68
CA CYS A 294 2.74 -2.08 1.91
C CYS A 294 2.08 -0.72 2.17
N ARG A 295 1.64 -0.04 1.12
CA ARG A 295 1.13 1.35 1.20
C ARG A 295 2.16 2.36 1.71
N GLY A 296 3.45 1.97 1.71
CA GLY A 296 4.58 2.87 1.83
C GLY A 296 4.91 3.49 0.48
N LYS A 297 6.02 4.23 0.43
CA LYS A 297 6.41 5.01 -0.76
C LYS A 297 6.72 4.09 -1.96
N VAL A 298 7.29 2.92 -1.67
CA VAL A 298 7.59 1.89 -2.67
C VAL A 298 6.33 1.37 -3.36
N SER A 299 5.19 1.38 -2.66
CA SER A 299 3.92 0.90 -3.21
C SER A 299 3.19 1.95 -4.06
N GLU A 300 3.73 3.18 -4.16
CA GLU A 300 3.10 4.30 -4.86
C GLU A 300 3.98 4.75 -6.05
N GLY A 301 3.49 4.54 -7.27
CA GLY A 301 4.04 5.15 -8.50
C GLY A 301 5.42 4.66 -8.96
N LEU A 302 6.08 3.77 -8.21
CA LEU A 302 7.34 3.16 -8.62
C LEU A 302 7.09 1.84 -9.36
N ASP A 303 7.68 1.71 -10.55
CA ASP A 303 7.66 0.45 -11.31
C ASP A 303 8.95 -0.34 -11.10
N PHE A 304 8.81 -1.66 -10.96
CA PHE A 304 9.89 -2.62 -10.79
C PHE A 304 9.90 -3.57 -11.99
N SER A 305 10.41 -3.09 -13.12
CA SER A 305 10.51 -3.87 -14.34
C SER A 305 11.69 -4.86 -14.31
N ASP A 306 11.62 -5.86 -15.18
CA ASP A 306 12.73 -6.75 -15.52
C ASP A 306 13.46 -7.39 -14.33
N ARG A 307 14.68 -6.90 -14.03
CA ARG A 307 15.58 -7.44 -13.02
C ARG A 307 15.19 -6.99 -11.61
N ALA A 308 14.46 -5.89 -11.49
CA ALA A 308 14.14 -5.26 -10.21
C ALA A 308 13.05 -5.99 -9.40
N GLY A 309 12.19 -6.78 -10.06
CA GLY A 309 11.05 -7.46 -9.47
C GLY A 309 10.96 -8.96 -9.80
N ARG A 310 12.07 -9.72 -9.72
CA ARG A 310 12.07 -11.17 -10.04
C ARG A 310 11.32 -12.03 -9.02
N ALA A 311 11.15 -11.54 -7.80
CA ALA A 311 10.14 -12.05 -6.90
C ALA A 311 9.66 -10.97 -5.93
N VAL A 312 8.40 -11.10 -5.51
CA VAL A 312 7.79 -10.25 -4.48
C VAL A 312 7.24 -11.15 -3.38
N ILE A 313 7.65 -10.90 -2.14
CA ILE A 313 7.15 -11.54 -0.94
C ILE A 313 6.30 -10.53 -0.18
N VAL A 314 5.06 -10.87 0.14
CA VAL A 314 4.19 -10.06 1.00
C VAL A 314 3.98 -10.78 2.32
N THR A 315 4.47 -10.18 3.41
CA THR A 315 4.50 -10.80 4.75
C THR A 315 3.18 -10.60 5.49
N GLY A 316 2.17 -11.38 5.08
CA GLY A 316 0.80 -11.29 5.59
C GLY A 316 -0.05 -10.28 4.83
N ILE A 317 -1.19 -9.92 5.41
CA ILE A 317 -2.17 -9.02 4.77
C ILE A 317 -2.02 -7.61 5.36
N PRO A 318 -1.84 -6.57 4.54
CA PRO A 318 -1.67 -5.20 5.00
C PRO A 318 -3.00 -4.58 5.44
N PHE A 319 -3.47 -4.98 6.63
CA PHE A 319 -4.64 -4.38 7.25
C PHE A 319 -4.35 -2.95 7.69
N ALA A 320 -5.33 -2.06 7.49
CA ALA A 320 -5.29 -0.73 8.11
C ALA A 320 -5.29 -0.87 9.64
N MET A 321 -4.60 0.03 10.33
CA MET A 321 -4.51 0.00 11.79
C MET A 321 -5.91 0.16 12.40
N ALA A 322 -6.40 -0.88 13.07
CA ALA A 322 -7.77 -0.90 13.58
C ALA A 322 -8.07 0.18 14.64
N LYS A 323 -7.04 0.67 15.33
CA LYS A 323 -7.13 1.72 16.36
C LYS A 323 -6.88 3.13 15.80
N ASP A 324 -6.56 3.26 14.51
CA ASP A 324 -6.39 4.57 13.90
C ASP A 324 -7.73 5.30 13.83
N SER A 325 -7.76 6.57 14.24
CA SER A 325 -8.98 7.35 14.31
C SER A 325 -9.67 7.49 12.95
N LYS A 326 -8.92 7.63 11.84
CA LYS A 326 -9.53 7.68 10.50
C LYS A 326 -10.20 6.36 10.15
N VAL A 327 -9.56 5.23 10.50
CA VAL A 327 -10.12 3.90 10.25
C VAL A 327 -11.40 3.67 11.06
N LEU A 328 -11.39 4.03 12.34
CA LEU A 328 -12.57 3.91 13.21
C LEU A 328 -13.73 4.76 12.70
N LEU A 329 -13.48 6.03 12.39
CA LEU A 329 -14.50 6.95 11.90
C LEU A 329 -15.01 6.55 10.51
N LYS A 330 -14.15 6.07 9.60
CA LYS A 330 -14.60 5.54 8.29
C LYS A 330 -15.52 4.34 8.46
N LYS A 331 -15.19 3.41 9.37
CA LYS A 331 -16.05 2.25 9.66
C LYS A 331 -17.41 2.69 10.17
N GLU A 332 -17.45 3.61 11.13
CA GLU A 332 -18.69 4.14 11.68
C GLU A 332 -19.59 4.75 10.58
N VAL A 333 -19.02 5.56 9.68
CA VAL A 333 -19.74 6.16 8.54
C VAL A 333 -20.32 5.08 7.62
N LEU A 334 -19.50 4.10 7.22
CA LEU A 334 -19.94 3.02 6.34
C LEU A 334 -21.01 2.14 6.99
N ASP A 335 -20.90 1.88 8.29
CA ASP A 335 -21.89 1.10 9.04
C ASP A 335 -23.23 1.85 9.15
N GLN A 336 -23.19 3.18 9.33
CA GLN A 336 -24.39 4.03 9.31
C GLN A 336 -25.06 4.04 7.93
N GLU A 337 -24.26 4.14 6.86
CA GLU A 337 -24.74 4.09 5.48
C GLU A 337 -25.44 2.75 5.19
N ALA A 338 -24.81 1.63 5.57
CA ALA A 338 -25.35 0.29 5.40
C ALA A 338 -26.68 0.10 6.15
N ARG A 339 -26.77 0.56 7.41
CA ARG A 339 -28.02 0.52 8.19
C ARG A 339 -29.13 1.34 7.54
N THR A 340 -28.81 2.53 7.05
CA THR A 340 -29.78 3.43 6.40
C THR A 340 -30.35 2.78 5.13
N GLN A 341 -29.49 2.17 4.31
CA GLN A 341 -29.91 1.44 3.12
C GLN A 341 -30.80 0.25 3.45
N GLN A 342 -30.44 -0.53 4.47
CA GLN A 342 -31.24 -1.68 4.89
C GLN A 342 -32.63 -1.25 5.40
N ALA A 343 -32.72 -0.16 6.17
CA ALA A 343 -33.98 0.40 6.63
C ALA A 343 -34.87 0.89 5.47
N GLN A 344 -34.28 1.52 4.45
CA GLN A 344 -35.01 1.96 3.25
C GLN A 344 -35.60 0.76 2.47
N ILE A 345 -34.84 -0.32 2.32
CA ILE A 345 -35.30 -1.55 1.64
C ILE A 345 -36.48 -2.17 2.39
N VAL A 346 -36.39 -2.28 3.71
CA VAL A 346 -37.46 -2.84 4.56
C VAL A 346 -38.73 -1.99 4.48
N ASN A 347 -38.60 -0.67 4.53
CA ASN A 347 -39.73 0.25 4.45
C ASN A 347 -40.43 0.19 3.07
N CYS A 348 -39.69 0.17 1.96
CA CYS A 348 -40.27 0.01 0.62
C CYS A 348 -41.00 -1.33 0.46
N SER A 349 -40.45 -2.40 1.05
CA SER A 349 -41.05 -3.74 1.01
C SER A 349 -42.36 -3.82 1.79
N ASN A 350 -42.47 -3.08 2.90
CA ASN A 350 -43.70 -3.02 3.70
C ASN A 350 -44.77 -2.13 3.05
N SER A 351 -44.39 -1.03 2.41
CA SER A 351 -45.33 -0.16 1.68
C SER A 351 -45.94 -0.86 0.46
N ASN A 352 -45.20 -1.72 -0.24
CA ASN A 352 -45.72 -2.51 -1.36
C ASN A 352 -46.64 -3.67 -0.95
N LYS A 353 -46.69 -4.05 0.34
CA LYS A 353 -47.68 -5.02 0.84
C LYS A 353 -49.06 -4.40 1.06
N GLY A 354 -49.17 -3.07 1.16
CA GLY A 354 -50.43 -2.36 1.35
C GLY A 354 -51.16 -1.94 0.07
N ASN A 355 -50.53 -2.07 -1.11
CA ASN A 355 -51.02 -1.49 -2.37
C ASN A 355 -51.05 -2.49 -3.55
N ASN A 356 -51.25 -3.78 -3.28
CA ASN A 356 -51.46 -4.77 -4.34
C ASN A 356 -52.96 -4.93 -4.66
N ASN A 357 -53.52 -3.93 -5.31
CA ASN A 357 -54.53 -4.10 -6.35
C ASN A 357 -54.18 -3.07 -7.43
N SER A 358 -54.01 -3.52 -8.67
CA SER A 358 -53.60 -2.75 -9.87
C SER A 358 -52.19 -2.16 -9.88
N MET A 359 -51.21 -2.91 -10.38
CA MET A 359 -50.51 -2.63 -11.65
C MET A 359 -49.42 -3.69 -11.87
N SER A 360 -49.70 -4.67 -12.73
CA SER A 360 -48.71 -5.59 -13.26
C SER A 360 -48.06 -4.97 -14.50
N ASN A 361 -46.86 -4.40 -14.39
CA ASN A 361 -45.77 -4.64 -15.35
C ASN A 361 -44.44 -4.00 -14.91
N SER A 362 -43.35 -4.68 -15.26
CA SER A 362 -41.98 -4.16 -15.36
C SER A 362 -41.27 -3.76 -14.07
N ASN A 363 -40.58 -4.72 -13.45
CA ASN A 363 -39.22 -4.52 -12.95
C ASN A 363 -38.55 -5.89 -12.74
N ASN A 364 -37.79 -6.32 -13.76
CA ASN A 364 -36.74 -7.32 -13.59
C ASN A 364 -35.60 -6.66 -12.79
N MET A 365 -35.80 -6.52 -11.47
CA MET A 365 -34.72 -6.24 -10.54
C MET A 365 -34.13 -7.61 -10.18
N SER A 366 -33.04 -7.97 -10.84
CA SER A 366 -32.29 -9.20 -10.60
C SER A 366 -32.03 -9.35 -9.10
N ASN A 367 -32.75 -10.32 -8.53
CA ASN A 367 -32.70 -10.71 -7.14
C ASN A 367 -31.29 -11.27 -6.85
N SER A 368 -30.40 -10.43 -6.34
CA SER A 368 -29.16 -10.88 -5.73
C SER A 368 -29.27 -10.58 -4.24
N ASN A 369 -29.74 -11.58 -3.51
CA ASN A 369 -29.71 -11.64 -2.06
C ASN A 369 -28.28 -11.39 -1.59
N ASN A 370 -27.95 -10.13 -1.33
CA ASN A 370 -26.68 -9.76 -0.75
C ASN A 370 -26.85 -9.88 0.77
N THR A 371 -26.80 -11.12 1.26
CA THR A 371 -26.18 -11.37 2.55
C THR A 371 -24.82 -10.70 2.50
N ASN A 372 -24.73 -9.49 3.05
CA ASN A 372 -23.50 -8.86 3.54
C ASN A 372 -22.97 -9.71 4.71
N ASN A 373 -22.70 -10.99 4.45
CA ASN A 373 -21.55 -11.60 5.06
C ASN A 373 -20.37 -10.91 4.41
N ASN A 374 -19.56 -10.24 5.21
CA ASN A 374 -18.18 -9.87 4.88
C ASN A 374 -17.31 -11.12 4.64
N ASN A 375 -17.79 -12.06 3.83
CA ASN A 375 -16.97 -13.02 3.14
C ASN A 375 -16.64 -12.35 1.80
N ASN A 376 -15.72 -11.38 1.88
CA ASN A 376 -14.73 -11.21 0.81
C ASN A 376 -14.44 -12.61 0.29
N LYS A 377 -14.59 -12.85 -1.01
CA LYS A 377 -14.22 -14.13 -1.64
C LYS A 377 -12.94 -14.59 -0.97
N ASN A 378 -13.09 -15.59 -0.12
CA ASN A 378 -11.99 -16.19 0.58
C ASN A 378 -11.14 -16.80 -0.54
N TYR A 379 -10.13 -16.07 -1.00
CA TYR A 379 -8.81 -16.68 -1.03
C TYR A 379 -8.71 -17.47 0.27
N HIS A 380 -8.21 -18.69 0.25
CA HIS A 380 -7.83 -19.39 1.48
C HIS A 380 -6.73 -18.56 2.19
N ALA A 381 -7.12 -17.41 2.72
CA ALA A 381 -6.31 -16.30 3.19
C ALA A 381 -6.43 -16.33 4.70
N GLY A 382 -5.81 -17.37 5.28
CA GLY A 382 -5.10 -17.10 6.52
C GLY A 382 -4.08 -15.98 6.26
N ASN A 383 -3.64 -15.29 7.30
CA ASN A 383 -2.60 -14.25 7.25
C ASN A 383 -1.23 -14.83 6.85
N HIS A 384 -1.16 -15.41 5.66
CA HIS A 384 -0.05 -16.18 5.14
C HIS A 384 0.86 -15.30 4.29
N THR A 385 2.10 -15.73 4.15
CA THR A 385 3.07 -15.06 3.28
C THR A 385 2.73 -15.39 1.83
N HIS A 386 2.58 -14.37 0.99
CA HIS A 386 2.35 -14.54 -0.44
C HIS A 386 3.64 -14.33 -1.21
N VAL A 387 3.84 -15.10 -2.27
CA VAL A 387 5.00 -14.96 -3.14
C VAL A 387 4.53 -14.88 -4.58
N THR A 388 5.08 -13.93 -5.33
CA THR A 388 4.94 -13.85 -6.79
C THR A 388 6.31 -13.87 -7.45
N SER A 389 6.45 -14.56 -8.58
CA SER A 389 7.70 -14.55 -9.36
C SER A 389 7.41 -14.59 -10.87
N PRO A 390 8.05 -13.74 -11.69
CA PRO A 390 8.02 -13.88 -13.13
C PRO A 390 8.95 -15.02 -13.58
N GLN A 391 8.51 -15.90 -14.48
CA GLN A 391 9.40 -16.89 -15.10
C GLN A 391 10.23 -16.23 -16.22
N PRO A 392 11.43 -16.74 -16.55
CA PRO A 392 12.22 -16.23 -17.67
C PRO A 392 11.60 -16.63 -19.01
N ASN A 393 11.33 -15.66 -19.89
CA ASN A 393 10.96 -15.92 -21.27
C ASN A 393 12.19 -16.38 -22.07
N SER A 394 12.07 -17.51 -22.78
CA SER A 394 12.89 -17.77 -23.96
C SER A 394 12.58 -16.72 -25.03
N THR A 395 13.61 -16.06 -25.53
CA THR A 395 13.53 -15.00 -26.53
C THR A 395 12.76 -15.44 -27.78
N SER A 396 11.60 -14.83 -28.04
CA SER A 396 11.02 -14.74 -29.38
C SER A 396 10.70 -13.28 -29.66
N SER A 397 11.47 -12.70 -30.59
CA SER A 397 11.25 -11.38 -31.15
C SER A 397 9.92 -11.34 -31.91
N SER A 398 8.97 -10.53 -31.46
CA SER A 398 7.83 -10.13 -32.28
C SER A 398 7.79 -8.61 -32.38
N SER A 399 8.10 -8.15 -33.58
CA SER A 399 8.02 -6.79 -34.09
C SER A 399 6.68 -6.12 -33.84
N SER A 400 6.72 -4.90 -33.32
CA SER A 400 5.63 -3.94 -33.34
C SER A 400 5.24 -3.57 -34.77
N SER A 401 4.03 -3.94 -35.19
CA SER A 401 3.36 -3.31 -36.33
C SER A 401 2.39 -2.26 -35.82
N SER A 402 2.75 -1.00 -36.01
CA SER A 402 1.86 0.15 -36.00
C SER A 402 0.86 0.05 -37.15
N SER A 403 -0.42 0.31 -36.88
CA SER A 403 -1.38 0.66 -37.92
C SER A 403 -2.53 1.48 -37.37
N SER A 404 -2.57 2.73 -37.85
CA SER A 404 -3.72 3.60 -38.19
C SER A 404 -4.81 3.83 -37.14
#